data_AF-A0A8D8B1W9-F1
#
_entry.id   AF-A0A8D8B1W9-F1
#
_cell.length_a   1.000
_cell.length_b   1.000
_cell.length_c   1.000
_cell.angle_alpha   90.00
_cell.angle_beta   90.00
_cell.angle_gamma   90.00
#
_symmetry.space_group_name_H-M   'P 1'
#
loop_
_entity.id
_entity.type
_entity.pdbx_description
1 polymer ?
#
loop_
_entity_poly.entity_id
_entity_poly.type
_entity_poly.pdbx_seq_one_letter_code
_entity_poly.pdbx_strand_id
1 'polypeptide(L)'
;MGTLAPCKRICKSILEPCAHIIASSEVLTATFDCDAYPDSNDRAVCEDPTRHSKCYANEFQCADSSCIPLQWKCDNIKDCQSGEDESDCKFCERDEYRCMSNDKCIPDKWRCDQYEDCPDASDELDCYYDEPTTYPSAFGSQREYPFVQVQVPNSPVNG
;
A
#
# COMPACT_ATOMS: atom_id res chain seq x y z
N MET A 1 -20.32 -18.41 -17.87
CA MET A 1 -19.16 -17.57 -18.24
C MET A 1 -18.33 -17.50 -16.98
N GLY A 2 -17.20 -18.21 -16.94
CA GLY A 2 -16.39 -18.28 -15.72
C GLY A 2 -15.70 -16.94 -15.49
N THR A 3 -15.80 -16.39 -14.28
CA THR A 3 -14.95 -15.29 -13.83
C THR A 3 -13.55 -15.83 -13.60
N LEU A 4 -12.53 -15.11 -14.08
CA LEU A 4 -11.14 -15.46 -13.77
C LEU A 4 -10.90 -15.27 -12.26
N ALA A 5 -10.03 -16.07 -11.66
CA ALA A 5 -9.55 -15.83 -10.30
C ALA A 5 -8.60 -14.61 -10.30
N PRO A 6 -8.47 -13.89 -9.18
CA PRO A 6 -7.53 -12.77 -9.09
C PRO A 6 -6.08 -13.24 -9.27
N CYS A 7 -5.22 -12.34 -9.75
CA CYS A 7 -3.79 -12.61 -9.84
C CYS A 7 -3.14 -12.67 -8.44
N LYS A 8 -2.14 -13.55 -8.27
CA LYS A 8 -1.39 -13.68 -7.00
C LYS A 8 -0.78 -12.36 -6.55
N ARG A 9 -0.25 -11.58 -7.49
CA ARG A 9 0.35 -10.28 -7.21
C ARG A 9 -0.67 -9.28 -6.67
N ILE A 10 -1.87 -9.21 -7.25
CA ILE A 10 -2.96 -8.37 -6.75
C ILE A 10 -3.30 -8.73 -5.31
N CYS A 11 -3.48 -10.03 -5.05
CA CYS A 11 -3.72 -10.51 -3.70
C CYS A 11 -2.62 -10.05 -2.75
N LYS A 12 -1.34 -10.27 -3.09
CA LYS A 12 -0.20 -9.84 -2.27
C LYS A 12 -0.14 -8.32 -2.07
N SER A 13 -0.43 -7.51 -3.09
CA SER A 13 -0.43 -6.05 -2.98
C SER A 13 -1.44 -5.52 -1.96
N ILE A 14 -2.51 -6.28 -1.70
CA ILE A 14 -3.51 -5.99 -0.67
C ILE A 14 -3.09 -6.58 0.69
N LEU A 15 -2.41 -7.72 0.69
CA LEU A 15 -2.00 -8.39 1.94
C LEU A 15 -0.76 -7.79 2.59
N GLU A 16 0.24 -7.38 1.83
CA GLU A 16 1.53 -6.90 2.36
C GLU A 16 1.35 -5.76 3.39
N PRO A 17 0.53 -4.72 3.14
CA PRO A 17 0.27 -3.66 4.13
C PRO A 17 -0.51 -4.13 5.36
N CYS A 18 -1.12 -5.31 5.31
CA CYS A 18 -1.96 -5.88 6.37
C CYS A 18 -1.36 -7.15 6.99
N ALA A 19 -0.13 -7.52 6.60
CA ALA A 19 0.44 -8.83 6.91
C ALA A 19 0.50 -9.11 8.42
N HIS A 20 0.81 -8.10 9.23
CA HIS A 20 0.87 -8.24 10.69
C HIS A 20 -0.53 -8.49 11.30
N ILE A 21 -1.57 -7.82 10.80
CA ILE A 21 -2.96 -7.96 11.25
C ILE A 21 -3.44 -9.37 10.89
N ILE A 22 -3.16 -9.81 9.67
CA ILE A 22 -3.58 -11.11 9.15
C ILE A 22 -2.90 -12.23 9.92
N ALA A 23 -1.58 -12.12 10.17
CA ALA A 23 -0.81 -13.10 10.94
C ALA A 23 -1.28 -13.24 12.40
N SER A 24 -1.99 -12.26 12.95
CA SER A 24 -2.56 -12.31 14.30
C SER A 24 -3.86 -13.16 14.40
N SER A 25 -4.39 -13.63 13.26
CA SER A 25 -5.63 -14.38 13.17
C SER A 25 -5.51 -15.58 12.25
N GLU A 26 -5.72 -16.78 12.80
CA GLU A 26 -5.75 -18.02 12.02
C GLU A 26 -6.84 -18.00 10.93
N VAL A 27 -7.97 -17.34 11.20
CA VAL A 27 -9.09 -17.24 10.25
C VAL A 27 -8.72 -16.35 9.06
N LEU A 28 -8.08 -15.20 9.32
CA LEU A 28 -7.68 -14.28 8.25
C LEU A 28 -6.57 -14.89 7.40
N THR A 29 -5.60 -15.55 8.03
CA THR A 29 -4.50 -16.23 7.33
C THR A 29 -5.02 -17.30 6.37
N ALA A 30 -6.02 -18.07 6.77
CA ALA A 30 -6.62 -19.10 5.90
C ALA A 30 -7.53 -18.52 4.80
N THR A 31 -8.08 -17.32 5.00
CA THR A 31 -8.96 -16.66 4.01
C THR A 31 -8.15 -15.99 2.91
N PHE A 32 -6.99 -15.46 3.25
CA PHE A 32 -6.11 -14.72 2.36
C PHE A 32 -4.92 -15.59 1.90
N ASP A 33 -5.23 -16.71 1.27
CA ASP A 33 -4.24 -17.59 0.64
C ASP A 33 -3.96 -17.13 -0.80
N CYS A 34 -2.97 -16.23 -0.97
CA CYS A 34 -2.55 -15.81 -2.30
C CYS A 34 -1.82 -16.90 -3.09
N ASP A 35 -1.31 -17.95 -2.43
CA ASP A 35 -0.62 -19.05 -3.12
C ASP A 35 -1.60 -19.93 -3.90
N ALA A 36 -2.90 -19.87 -3.58
CA ALA A 36 -3.98 -20.46 -4.36
C ALA A 36 -4.23 -19.77 -5.73
N TYR A 37 -3.67 -18.59 -5.96
CA TYR A 37 -3.89 -17.81 -7.18
C TYR A 37 -2.75 -17.96 -8.21
N PRO A 38 -3.03 -17.77 -9.52
CA PRO A 38 -2.01 -17.84 -10.55
C PRO A 38 -0.89 -16.82 -10.32
N ASP A 39 0.35 -17.28 -10.36
CA ASP A 39 1.56 -16.45 -10.31
C ASP A 39 1.82 -15.84 -11.69
N SER A 40 0.95 -14.90 -12.06
CA SER A 40 0.93 -14.22 -13.35
C SER A 40 0.42 -12.81 -13.14
N ASN A 41 0.79 -11.94 -14.07
CA ASN A 41 0.25 -10.59 -14.21
C ASN A 41 -0.49 -10.40 -15.54
N ASP A 42 -0.71 -11.50 -16.27
CA ASP A 42 -1.42 -11.49 -17.54
C ASP A 42 -2.93 -11.59 -17.32
N ARG A 43 -3.66 -10.59 -17.83
CA ARG A 43 -5.14 -10.52 -17.79
C ARG A 43 -5.83 -11.67 -18.53
N ALA A 44 -5.12 -12.37 -19.42
CA ALA A 44 -5.62 -13.59 -20.05
C ALA A 44 -5.60 -14.80 -19.09
N VAL A 45 -4.79 -14.75 -18.04
CA VAL A 45 -4.59 -15.84 -17.07
C VAL A 45 -5.41 -15.62 -15.80
N CYS A 46 -5.45 -14.39 -15.29
CA CYS A 46 -6.12 -14.03 -14.05
C CYS A 46 -6.74 -12.62 -14.13
N GLU A 47 -7.63 -12.31 -13.19
CA GLU A 47 -8.20 -10.98 -13.08
C GLU A 47 -7.22 -10.01 -12.40
N ASP A 48 -7.01 -8.87 -13.05
CA ASP A 48 -6.31 -7.71 -12.52
C ASP A 48 -7.22 -6.47 -12.65
N PRO A 49 -7.84 -6.01 -11.54
CA PRO A 49 -8.71 -4.83 -11.55
C PRO A 49 -7.93 -3.50 -11.50
N THR A 50 -6.63 -3.52 -11.20
CA THR A 50 -5.81 -2.30 -11.15
C THR A 50 -5.48 -1.79 -12.55
N ARG A 51 -5.57 -2.67 -13.55
CA ARG A 51 -5.37 -2.31 -14.96
C ARG A 51 -6.66 -1.88 -15.64
N HIS A 52 -6.78 -0.58 -15.90
CA HIS A 52 -7.99 0.01 -16.51
C HIS A 52 -7.64 1.09 -17.54
N SER A 53 -8.66 1.60 -18.25
CA SER A 53 -8.49 2.51 -19.40
C SER A 53 -8.68 4.00 -19.04
N LYS A 54 -8.86 4.35 -17.77
CA LYS A 54 -9.14 5.73 -17.34
C LYS A 54 -8.19 6.14 -16.22
N CYS A 55 -7.05 6.71 -16.59
CA CYS A 55 -6.01 7.01 -15.60
C CYS A 55 -6.43 8.12 -14.64
N TYR A 56 -6.19 7.90 -13.37
CA TYR A 56 -6.23 8.93 -12.34
C TYR A 56 -4.89 9.67 -12.27
N ALA A 57 -4.86 10.82 -11.58
CA ALA A 57 -3.66 11.67 -11.51
C ALA A 57 -2.45 10.99 -10.84
N ASN A 58 -2.69 9.95 -10.05
CA ASN A 58 -1.72 9.18 -9.27
C ASN A 58 -1.45 7.78 -9.84
N GLU A 59 -1.57 7.62 -11.16
CA GLU A 59 -1.32 6.36 -11.88
C GLU A 59 -0.30 6.55 -13.00
N PHE A 60 0.37 5.47 -13.36
CA PHE A 60 1.24 5.42 -14.53
C PHE A 60 0.45 4.98 -15.76
N GLN A 61 0.57 5.72 -16.85
CA GLN A 61 -0.06 5.39 -18.12
C GLN A 61 0.91 4.59 -19.01
N CYS A 62 0.55 3.34 -19.32
CA CYS A 62 1.23 2.49 -20.27
C CYS A 62 1.06 3.02 -21.72
N ALA A 63 1.93 2.57 -22.64
CA ALA A 63 1.90 2.94 -24.05
C ALA A 63 0.61 2.46 -24.76
N ASP A 64 0.00 1.37 -24.29
CA ASP A 64 -1.28 0.88 -24.80
C ASP A 64 -2.50 1.61 -24.20
N SER A 65 -2.28 2.73 -23.52
CA SER A 65 -3.30 3.54 -22.82
C SER A 65 -3.98 2.86 -21.63
N SER A 66 -3.46 1.71 -21.18
CA SER A 66 -3.83 1.17 -19.86
C SER A 66 -3.12 1.93 -18.76
N CYS A 67 -3.69 1.89 -17.56
CA CYS A 67 -3.18 2.58 -16.38
C CYS A 67 -2.86 1.54 -15.31
N ILE A 68 -1.78 1.77 -14.59
CA ILE A 68 -1.36 0.94 -13.46
C ILE A 68 -1.04 1.84 -12.25
N PRO A 69 -1.07 1.31 -11.02
CA PRO A 69 -0.64 2.05 -9.83
C PRO A 69 0.79 2.57 -9.98
N LEU A 70 1.08 3.79 -9.50
CA LEU A 70 2.46 4.33 -9.54
C LEU A 70 3.48 3.46 -8.80
N GLN A 71 3.06 2.81 -7.72
CA GLN A 71 3.89 1.85 -6.97
C GLN A 71 4.34 0.64 -7.81
N TRP A 72 3.65 0.34 -8.91
CA TRP A 72 3.99 -0.76 -9.82
C TRP A 72 4.92 -0.33 -10.95
N LYS A 73 5.18 0.97 -11.09
CA LYS A 73 6.25 1.43 -11.97
C LYS A 73 7.58 1.11 -11.29
N CYS A 74 8.49 0.45 -12.00
CA CYS A 74 9.84 0.12 -11.56
C CYS A 74 9.90 -0.79 -10.33
N ASP A 75 9.03 -1.80 -10.27
CA ASP A 75 8.99 -2.78 -9.17
C ASP A 75 9.62 -4.14 -9.52
N ASN A 76 10.28 -4.21 -10.68
CA ASN A 76 10.90 -5.38 -11.31
C ASN A 76 9.90 -6.39 -11.89
N ILE A 77 8.62 -6.04 -12.02
CA ILE A 77 7.60 -6.90 -12.60
C ILE A 77 6.97 -6.17 -13.78
N LYS A 78 6.76 -6.90 -14.88
CA LYS A 78 6.10 -6.34 -16.06
C LYS A 78 4.58 -6.25 -15.87
N ASP A 79 4.08 -5.03 -15.75
CA ASP A 79 2.65 -4.67 -15.69
C ASP A 79 2.07 -4.15 -16.97
N CYS A 80 2.83 -3.31 -17.67
CA CYS A 80 2.38 -2.86 -18.96
C CYS A 80 2.57 -3.97 -20.00
N GLN A 81 1.75 -3.91 -21.06
CA GLN A 81 1.78 -4.89 -22.15
C GLN A 81 3.19 -5.06 -22.75
N SER A 82 3.97 -3.97 -22.83
CA SER A 82 5.33 -3.98 -23.40
C SER A 82 6.43 -4.01 -22.35
N GLY A 83 6.14 -3.81 -21.06
CA GLY A 83 7.12 -3.74 -19.97
C GLY A 83 7.79 -2.37 -19.85
N GLU A 84 7.14 -1.33 -20.39
CA GLU A 84 7.61 0.05 -20.35
C GLU A 84 7.57 0.67 -18.94
N ASP A 85 6.75 0.12 -18.04
CA ASP A 85 6.73 0.40 -16.61
C ASP A 85 8.06 0.06 -15.91
N GLU A 86 8.81 -0.89 -16.47
CA GLU A 86 10.13 -1.33 -15.99
C GLU A 86 11.28 -0.71 -16.80
N SER A 87 10.98 0.30 -17.62
CA SER A 87 11.95 1.02 -18.43
C SER A 87 12.22 2.42 -17.85
N ASP A 88 13.44 2.92 -18.01
CA ASP A 88 13.88 4.25 -17.48
C ASP A 88 13.71 4.39 -15.96
N CYS A 89 13.94 3.30 -15.24
CA CYS A 89 13.85 3.27 -13.78
C CYS A 89 15.06 3.93 -13.14
N LYS A 90 14.79 5.00 -12.39
CA LYS A 90 15.73 5.54 -11.41
C LYS A 90 15.50 4.83 -10.09
N PHE A 91 16.34 3.84 -9.80
CA PHE A 91 16.36 3.21 -8.50
C PHE A 91 16.96 4.19 -7.48
N CYS A 92 16.36 4.27 -6.29
CA CYS A 92 16.94 4.98 -5.18
C CYS A 92 18.25 4.30 -4.73
N GLU A 93 19.15 5.06 -4.11
CA GLU A 93 20.36 4.51 -3.52
C GLU A 93 20.03 3.54 -2.37
N ARG A 94 20.99 2.70 -1.95
CA ARG A 94 20.75 1.67 -0.92
C ARG A 94 20.23 2.21 0.43
N ASP A 95 20.48 3.47 0.74
CA ASP A 95 20.10 4.12 1.99
C ASP A 95 18.94 5.12 1.79
N GLU A 96 18.15 4.93 0.74
CA GLU A 96 17.01 5.76 0.37
C GLU A 96 15.72 4.95 0.22
N TYR A 97 14.62 5.51 0.71
CA TYR A 97 13.26 5.03 0.50
C TYR A 97 12.64 5.69 -0.73
N ARG A 98 12.00 4.87 -1.59
CA ARG A 98 11.22 5.36 -2.74
C ARG A 98 9.78 5.61 -2.30
N CYS A 99 9.33 6.86 -2.40
CA CYS A 99 7.93 7.21 -2.21
C CYS A 99 7.02 6.40 -3.14
N MET A 100 5.82 6.05 -2.67
CA MET A 100 4.84 5.32 -3.49
C MET A 100 4.34 6.15 -4.68
N SER A 101 4.52 7.48 -4.63
CA SER A 101 4.25 8.38 -5.76
C SER A 101 5.49 9.09 -6.28
N ASN A 102 5.45 9.46 -7.57
CA ASN A 102 6.34 10.42 -8.22
C ASN A 102 7.84 10.05 -8.30
N ASP A 103 8.22 8.79 -8.13
CA ASP A 103 9.63 8.34 -8.23
C ASP A 103 10.59 9.10 -7.30
N LYS A 104 10.08 9.74 -6.23
CA LYS A 104 10.90 10.52 -5.29
C LYS A 104 11.62 9.57 -4.35
N CYS A 105 12.93 9.77 -4.21
CA CYS A 105 13.75 9.12 -3.19
C CYS A 105 13.94 10.06 -2.02
N ILE A 106 13.73 9.57 -0.81
CA ILE A 106 14.06 10.22 0.46
C ILE A 106 15.09 9.36 1.19
N PRO A 107 15.93 9.90 2.08
CA PRO A 107 16.75 9.11 2.98
C PRO A 107 15.91 8.08 3.77
N ASP A 108 16.35 6.83 3.87
CA ASP A 108 15.61 5.76 4.57
C ASP A 108 15.29 6.12 6.03
N LYS A 109 16.17 6.90 6.67
CA LYS A 109 15.96 7.45 8.03
C LYS A 109 14.75 8.38 8.19
N TRP A 110 14.16 8.86 7.09
CA TRP A 110 12.96 9.70 7.08
C TRP A 110 11.69 8.86 6.97
N ARG A 111 11.82 7.55 6.78
CA ARG A 111 10.68 6.65 6.89
C ARG A 111 10.29 6.49 8.36
N CYS A 112 9.02 6.70 8.68
CA CYS A 112 8.46 6.62 10.04
C CYS A 112 9.15 7.56 11.04
N ASP A 113 9.47 8.78 10.60
CA ASP A 113 10.08 9.81 11.44
C ASP A 113 9.06 10.87 11.92
N GLN A 114 7.78 10.66 11.60
CA GLN A 114 6.62 11.50 11.91
C GLN A 114 6.49 12.76 11.04
N TYR A 115 7.29 12.88 9.98
CA TYR A 115 7.19 13.96 9.00
C TYR A 115 6.74 13.43 7.64
N GLU A 116 5.88 14.18 6.96
CA GLU A 116 5.48 13.88 5.58
C GLU A 116 6.59 14.33 4.61
N ASP A 117 7.61 13.50 4.42
CA ASP A 117 8.69 13.75 3.45
C ASP A 117 8.33 13.24 2.05
N CYS A 118 7.47 12.22 1.91
CA CYS A 118 6.89 11.88 0.62
C CYS A 118 5.73 12.83 0.25
N PRO A 119 5.58 13.19 -1.05
CA PRO A 119 4.47 14.04 -1.50
C PRO A 119 3.09 13.40 -1.29
N ASP A 120 3.06 12.08 -1.09
CA ASP A 120 1.89 11.26 -0.79
C ASP A 120 1.88 10.72 0.65
N ALA A 121 2.80 11.19 1.52
CA ALA A 121 2.96 10.75 2.92
C ALA A 121 3.16 9.23 3.10
N SER A 122 3.61 8.53 2.04
CA SER A 122 3.79 7.07 2.07
C SER A 122 4.96 6.60 2.91
N ASP A 123 5.85 7.50 3.30
CA ASP A 123 6.91 7.30 4.28
C ASP A 123 6.39 7.14 5.71
N GLU A 124 5.17 7.61 5.99
CA GLU A 124 4.51 7.55 7.30
C GLU A 124 3.37 6.52 7.37
N LEU A 125 3.23 5.68 6.33
CA LEU A 125 2.25 4.59 6.29
C LEU A 125 2.82 3.30 6.90
N ASP A 126 1.98 2.57 7.64
CA ASP A 126 2.33 1.28 8.29
C ASP A 126 3.51 1.38 9.27
N CYS A 127 3.64 2.53 9.95
CA CYS A 127 4.62 2.74 11.01
C CYS A 127 4.09 2.25 12.36
N TYR A 128 4.89 1.46 13.07
CA TYR A 128 4.57 1.02 14.43
C TYR A 128 5.27 1.93 15.44
N TYR A 129 4.49 2.81 16.07
CA TYR A 129 4.94 3.59 17.22
C TYR A 129 4.52 2.84 18.49
N ASP A 130 5.45 2.08 19.08
CA ASP A 130 5.31 1.58 20.45
C ASP A 130 5.20 2.79 21.41
N GLU A 131 3.99 3.25 21.74
CA GLU A 131 3.82 4.24 22.82
C GLU A 131 3.88 3.52 24.19
N PRO A 132 4.51 4.08 25.24
CA PRO A 132 4.82 5.51 25.41
C PRO A 132 6.21 5.82 26.04
N THR A 133 7.04 6.67 25.44
CA THR A 133 7.99 7.49 26.25
C THR A 133 8.29 8.86 25.60
N THR A 134 7.66 9.88 26.18
CA THR A 134 8.23 11.23 26.37
C THR A 134 8.56 12.05 25.12
N TYR A 135 7.53 12.68 24.54
CA TYR A 135 7.69 13.84 23.66
C TYR A 135 8.13 15.10 24.44
N PRO A 136 9.25 15.76 24.09
CA PRO A 136 9.34 17.22 24.18
C PRO A 136 8.55 17.80 22.99
N SER A 137 7.61 18.67 23.31
CA SER A 137 6.68 19.31 22.40
C SER A 137 7.36 20.01 21.22
N ALA A 138 6.94 19.70 20.00
CA ALA A 138 7.02 20.60 18.85
C ALA A 138 5.74 20.47 18.01
N PHE A 139 4.71 21.19 18.46
CA PHE A 139 3.46 21.44 17.76
C PHE A 139 3.72 22.04 16.38
N GLY A 140 3.03 21.56 15.32
CA GLY A 140 3.25 22.11 14.00
C GLY A 140 2.34 21.75 12.81
N SER A 141 1.14 21.18 12.95
CA SER A 141 0.04 21.51 12.00
C SER A 141 -1.31 20.96 12.49
N GLN A 142 -2.32 21.82 12.46
CA GLN A 142 -3.65 21.56 12.98
C GLN A 142 -4.48 20.78 11.96
N ARG A 143 -4.95 19.57 12.32
CA ARG A 143 -6.32 19.15 12.03
C ARG A 143 -6.83 18.32 13.20
N GLU A 144 -7.85 18.86 13.89
CA GLU A 144 -8.69 18.11 14.80
C GLU A 144 -9.31 16.92 14.05
N TYR A 145 -8.85 15.71 14.34
CA TYR A 145 -9.67 14.54 14.09
C TYR A 145 -10.64 14.42 15.28
N PRO A 146 -11.97 14.48 15.05
CA PRO A 146 -12.94 14.44 16.12
C PRO A 146 -12.82 13.08 16.81
N PHE A 147 -12.51 13.12 18.10
CA PHE A 147 -12.57 11.95 18.96
C PHE A 147 -14.00 11.41 18.91
N VAL A 148 -14.22 10.32 18.18
CA VAL A 148 -15.50 9.59 18.24
C VAL A 148 -15.56 8.99 19.64
N GLN A 149 -16.26 9.68 20.54
CA GLN A 149 -16.62 9.19 21.86
C GLN A 149 -17.58 8.00 21.66
N VAL A 150 -17.04 6.79 21.57
CA VAL A 150 -17.85 5.56 21.66
C VAL A 150 -18.30 5.45 23.11
N GLN A 151 -19.50 5.96 23.41
CA GLN A 151 -20.17 5.73 24.68
C GLN A 151 -20.55 4.25 24.76
N VAL A 152 -19.78 3.47 25.51
CA VAL A 152 -20.21 2.11 25.92
C VAL A 152 -21.38 2.24 26.91
N PRO A 153 -22.55 1.63 26.65
CA PRO A 153 -23.65 1.63 27.60
C PRO A 153 -23.26 0.81 28.84
N ASN A 154 -23.32 1.45 30.00
CA ASN A 154 -23.15 0.81 31.31
C ASN A 154 -24.11 -0.37 31.45
N SER A 155 -23.58 -1.59 31.63
CA SER A 155 -24.36 -2.67 32.22
C SER A 155 -24.44 -2.50 33.75
N PRO A 156 -25.60 -2.75 34.36
CA PRO A 156 -25.81 -2.51 35.79
C PRO A 156 -25.11 -3.57 36.64
N VAL A 157 -24.30 -3.13 37.60
CA VAL A 157 -23.95 -3.91 38.78
C VAL A 157 -25.20 -3.95 39.69
N ASN A 158 -25.86 -5.10 39.78
CA ASN A 158 -26.80 -5.38 40.86
C ASN A 158 -26.04 -6.00 42.04
N GLY A 159 -26.10 -5.31 43.17
CA GLY A 159 -25.97 -5.89 44.51
C GLY A 159 -27.35 -6.14 45.12
#